data_AF-F3GMK0-F1
#
_entry.id   AF-F3GMK0-F1
#
_cell.length_a   1.000
_cell.length_b   1.000
_cell.length_c   1.000
_cell.angle_alpha   90.00
_cell.angle_beta   90.00
_cell.angle_gamma   90.00
#
_symmetry.space_group_name_H-M   'P 1'
#
loop_
_entity.id
_entity.type
_entity.pdbx_description
1 polymer ?
#
loop_
_entity_poly.entity_id
_entity_poly.type
_entity_poly.pdbx_seq_one_letter_code
_entity_poly.pdbx_strand_id
1 'polypeptide(L)' 'MLFENLDLHLHTGDMLQISGPNGCGKTSLLRLLCGLMQPTAGRVVLDAQPVGRGPET' A
#
# COMPACT_ATOMS: atom_id res chain seq x y z
N MET A 1 13.23 -8.92 -3.97
CA MET A 1 11.79 -9.21 -3.81
C MET A 1 11.14 -7.94 -3.29
N LEU A 2 10.12 -7.40 -3.97
CA LEU A 2 9.63 -6.05 -3.69
C LEU A 2 8.27 -6.02 -2.97
N PHE A 3 7.81 -7.15 -2.42
CA PHE A 3 7.29 -7.37 -1.05
C PHE A 3 6.88 -8.86 -0.92
N GLU A 4 7.15 -9.49 0.22
CA GLU A 4 6.68 -10.82 0.61
C GLU A 4 6.29 -10.77 2.10
N ASN A 5 5.12 -11.31 2.47
CA ASN A 5 4.60 -11.34 3.85
C ASN A 5 4.62 -9.98 4.57
N LEU A 6 4.19 -8.92 3.88
CA LEU A 6 4.06 -7.58 4.46
C LEU A 6 2.71 -7.45 5.19
N ASP A 7 2.75 -7.28 6.50
CA ASP A 7 1.59 -6.91 7.33
C ASP A 7 1.78 -5.50 7.89
N LEU A 8 0.85 -4.60 7.56
CA LEU A 8 0.85 -3.20 7.99
C LEU A 8 -0.57 -2.78 8.38
N HIS A 9 -0.71 -2.22 9.57
CA HIS A 9 -1.95 -1.65 10.08
C HIS A 9 -1.70 -0.20 10.47
N LEU A 10 -2.55 0.70 9.98
CA LEU A 10 -2.52 2.13 10.30
C LEU A 10 -3.89 2.52 10.87
N HIS A 11 -3.87 3.38 11.88
CA HIS A 11 -5.05 3.95 12.51
C HIS A 11 -5.18 5.44 12.18
N THR A 12 -6.38 5.97 12.36
CA THR A 12 -6.63 7.41 12.22
C THR A 12 -5.73 8.19 13.18
N GLY A 13 -4.95 9.13 12.63
CA GLY A 13 -3.99 9.93 13.39
C GLY A 13 -2.56 9.41 13.33
N ASP A 14 -2.32 8.22 12.78
CA ASP A 14 -0.97 7.71 12.60
C ASP A 14 -0.18 8.50 11.55
N MET A 15 1.10 8.72 11.81
CA MET A 15 2.04 9.26 10.83
C MET A 15 3.02 8.17 10.40
N LEU A 16 2.91 7.76 9.14
CA LEU A 16 3.80 6.76 8.54
C LEU A 16 4.97 7.44 7.81
N GLN A 17 6.20 7.09 8.19
CA GLN A 17 7.42 7.44 7.45
C GLN A 17 8.03 6.18 6.84
N ILE A 18 8.29 6.20 5.52
CA ILE A 18 8.93 5.09 4.80
C ILE A 18 10.36 5.50 4.42
N SER A 19 11.35 4.84 5.01
CA SER A 19 12.78 5.08 4.76
C SER A 19 13.50 3.84 4.24
N GLY A 20 14.62 4.04 3.55
CA GLY A 20 15.44 2.95 3.00
C GLY A 20 16.18 3.35 1.71
N PRO A 21 17.09 2.50 1.20
CA PRO A 21 17.89 2.77 -0.01
C PRO A 21 17.04 3.03 -1.26
N ASN A 22 17.63 3.69 -2.25
CA ASN A 22 16.99 3.83 -3.56
C ASN A 22 16.74 2.45 -4.19
N GLY A 23 15.55 2.26 -4.78
CA GLY A 23 15.15 0.98 -5.36
C GLY A 23 14.57 -0.05 -4.39
N CYS A 24 14.50 0.21 -3.07
CA CYS A 24 13.95 -0.78 -2.11
C CYS A 24 12.41 -0.92 -2.13
N GLY A 25 11.70 -0.11 -2.93
CA GLY A 25 10.26 -0.24 -3.12
C GLY A 25 9.37 0.74 -2.35
N LYS A 26 9.94 1.78 -1.75
CA LYS A 26 9.18 2.82 -1.01
C LYS A 26 8.04 3.44 -1.81
N THR A 27 8.34 3.88 -3.04
CA THR A 27 7.33 4.47 -3.95
C THR A 27 6.30 3.42 -4.37
N SER A 28 6.70 2.16 -4.53
CA SER A 28 5.78 1.06 -4.83
C SER A 28 4.83 0.80 -3.65
N LEU A 29 5.32 0.84 -2.41
CA LEU A 29 4.49 0.73 -1.20
C LEU A 29 3.47 1.87 -1.11
N LEU A 30 3.91 3.11 -1.32
CA LEU A 30 3.00 4.26 -1.34
C LEU A 30 1.94 4.13 -2.43
N ARG A 31 2.31 3.69 -3.64
CA ARG A 31 1.33 3.45 -4.72
C ARG A 31 0.32 2.35 -4.38
N LEU A 32 0.74 1.26 -3.70
CA LEU A 32 -0.17 0.23 -3.19
C LEU A 32 -1.16 0.81 -2.18
N LEU A 33 -0.65 1.56 -1.19
CA LEU A 33 -1.48 2.18 -0.15
C LEU A 33 -2.48 3.20 -0.72
N CYS A 34 -2.12 3.90 -1.79
CA CYS A 34 -3.00 4.84 -2.48
C CYS A 34 -3.91 4.18 -3.53
N GLY A 35 -3.83 2.86 -3.74
CA GLY A 35 -4.61 2.17 -4.79
C GLY A 35 -4.17 2.46 -6.22
N LEU A 36 -3.01 3.08 -6.41
CA LEU A 36 -2.42 3.40 -7.70
C LEU A 36 -1.65 2.21 -8.30
N MET A 37 -1.50 1.13 -7.54
CA MET A 37 -0.90 -0.13 -7.97
C MET A 37 -1.67 -1.27 -7.32
N GLN A 38 -1.94 -2.34 -8.07
CA GLN A 38 -2.58 -3.54 -7.53
C GLN A 38 -1.53 -4.48 -6.93
N PRO A 39 -1.78 -5.08 -5.74
CA PRO A 39 -0.91 -6.11 -5.20
C PRO A 39 -1.00 -7.38 -6.07
N THR A 40 0.14 -8.05 -6.26
CA THR A 40 0.16 -9.35 -6.97
C THR A 40 -0.50 -10.46 -6.14
N ALA A 41 -0.51 -10.33 -4.81
CA ALA A 41 -1.19 -11.21 -3.87
C ALA A 41 -1.56 -10.45 -2.59
N GLY A 42 -2.57 -10.94 -1.85
CA GLY A 42 -3.08 -10.28 -0.65
C GLY A 42 -4.05 -9.14 -0.95
N ARG A 43 -4.20 -8.19 -0.03
CA ARG A 43 -5.12 -7.05 -0.17
C ARG A 43 -4.64 -5.81 0.58
N VAL A 44 -5.02 -4.65 0.09
CA VAL A 44 -4.93 -3.37 0.80
C VAL A 44 -6.35 -2.87 1.03
N VAL A 45 -6.67 -2.51 2.27
CA VAL A 45 -8.01 -2.03 2.64
C VAL A 45 -7.90 -0.68 3.36
N LEU A 46 -8.81 0.23 3.02
CA LEU A 46 -9.02 1.52 3.68
C LEU A 46 -10.48 1.55 4.12
N ASP A 47 -10.73 1.83 5.41
CA ASP A 47 -12.09 1.85 5.98
C ASP A 47 -12.91 0.59 5.63
N ALA A 48 -12.26 -0.58 5.72
CA ALA A 48 -12.77 -1.90 5.36
C ALA A 48 -13.15 -2.10 3.87
N GLN A 49 -12.81 -1.16 3.00
CA GLN A 49 -13.00 -1.27 1.54
C GLN A 49 -11.66 -1.49 0.83
N PRO A 50 -11.59 -2.38 -0.20
CA PRO A 50 -10.37 -2.54 -0.99
C PRO A 50 -9.95 -1.23 -1.67
N VAL A 51 -8.68 -0.87 -1.54
CA VAL A 51 -8.13 0.32 -2.22
C VAL A 51 -7.83 -0.06 -3.68
N GLY A 52 -8.15 0.83 -4.63
CA GLY A 52 -7.87 0.61 -6.07
C GLY A 52 -9.05 0.11 -6.92
N ARG A 53 -10.27 0.07 -6.36
CA ARG A 53 -11.50 0.14 -7.16
C ARG A 53 -11.93 1.60 -7.23
N GLY A 54 -11.44 2.33 -8.23
CA GLY A 54 -12.14 3.55 -8.62
C GLY A 54 -13.58 3.21 -9.06
N PRO A 55 -14.53 4.16 -9.02
CA PRO A 55 -15.73 4.01 -9.82
C PRO A 55 -15.28 3.76 -11.26
N GLU A 56 -15.75 2.69 -11.87
CA GLU A 56 -15.46 2.31 -13.25
C GLU A 56 -15.74 3.47 -14.22
N THR A 57 -14.72 3.99 -14.91
CA THR A 57 -14.82 4.74 -16.19
C THR A 57 -13.45 4.81 -16.87
#